data_AF-A0A2H5WT26-F1
#
_entry.id   AF-A0A2H5WT26-F1
#
_cell.length_a   1.000
_cell.length_b   1.000
_cell.length_c   1.000
_cell.angle_alpha   90.00
_cell.angle_beta   90.00
_cell.angle_gamma   90.00
#
_symmetry.space_group_name_H-M   'P 1'
#
loop_
_entity.id
_entity.type
_entity.pdbx_description
1 polymer ?
#
loop_
_entity_poly.entity_id
_entity_poly.type
_entity_poly.pdbx_seq_one_letter_code
_entity_poly.pdbx_strand_id
1 'polypeptide(L)'
;MTRCRWCGMDSRDPDVCEWCKRVMATGQPAPPGYKPSSPTSPPTPSSEPTVATTLPTAPAAPTSPAQASPSDVVATPMAPPGVSATPMGPATPPVTATPMAPPSAPRPTPTTTAPPPGQVRILYEIHEGLPFYLRLERFLAVVVPLAAINVLILSQRPEWALWSNLVYFFILGMWMPGSHLIGTIDDAEDYRDVALVMVLSLFCCGPVGALVIYFLASGLLALILKTDINWSLIGLLLAYTIARIVFDMVLILIDFEEVSDFIRIGFSFVDFFLVVALFGGWLLGGIVRSD
;
A
#
# COMPACT_ATOMS: atom_id res chain seq x y z
N MET A 1 23.49 -8.54 -22.15
CA MET A 1 22.37 -7.88 -21.45
C MET A 1 22.98 -7.08 -20.33
N THR A 2 22.55 -5.84 -20.16
CA THR A 2 23.20 -4.88 -19.25
C THR A 2 22.18 -4.40 -18.24
N ARG A 3 22.45 -4.61 -16.96
CA ARG A 3 21.52 -4.25 -15.89
C ARG A 3 21.46 -2.74 -15.72
N CYS A 4 20.27 -2.15 -15.89
CA CYS A 4 20.10 -0.72 -15.76
C CYS A 4 20.24 -0.28 -14.29
N ARG A 5 21.22 0.57 -14.01
CA ARG A 5 21.44 1.16 -12.67
C ARG A 5 20.29 2.04 -12.17
N TRP A 6 19.40 2.50 -13.05
CA TRP A 6 18.34 3.46 -12.74
C TRP A 6 16.98 2.83 -12.44
N CYS A 7 16.70 1.63 -12.97
CA CYS A 7 15.44 0.93 -12.74
C CYS A 7 15.62 -0.55 -12.36
N GLY A 8 16.85 -1.02 -12.16
CA GLY A 8 17.17 -2.36 -11.68
C GLY A 8 16.94 -3.51 -12.67
N MET A 9 16.34 -3.25 -13.83
CA MET A 9 15.98 -4.27 -14.83
C MET A 9 17.05 -4.41 -15.92
N ASP A 10 17.16 -5.61 -16.49
CA ASP A 10 18.09 -5.90 -17.58
C ASP A 10 17.60 -5.33 -18.91
N SER A 11 18.49 -4.61 -19.60
CA SER A 11 18.25 -4.07 -20.93
C SER A 11 19.06 -4.83 -21.97
N ARG A 12 18.47 -5.04 -23.14
CA ARG A 12 19.13 -5.65 -24.30
C ARG A 12 20.03 -4.66 -25.04
N ASP A 13 19.66 -3.39 -25.04
CA ASP A 13 20.43 -2.27 -25.57
C ASP A 13 21.44 -1.76 -24.51
N PRO A 14 22.73 -1.54 -24.86
CA PRO A 14 23.77 -1.12 -23.92
C PRO A 14 23.76 0.39 -23.60
N ASP A 15 23.20 1.23 -24.47
CA ASP A 15 23.28 2.69 -24.38
C ASP A 15 22.04 3.29 -23.72
N VAL A 16 20.85 2.75 -24.03
CA VAL A 16 19.57 3.22 -23.48
C VAL A 16 18.83 2.05 -22.84
N CYS A 17 18.37 2.24 -21.61
CA CYS A 17 17.49 1.26 -20.98
C CYS A 17 16.14 1.22 -21.69
N GLU A 18 15.77 0.07 -22.25
CA GLU A 18 14.52 -0.12 -22.97
C GLU A 18 13.27 0.12 -22.11
N TRP A 19 13.38 -0.08 -20.79
CA TRP A 19 12.29 0.04 -19.83
C TRP A 19 12.05 1.48 -19.35
N CYS A 20 13.10 2.15 -18.83
CA CYS A 20 12.98 3.51 -18.29
C CYS A 20 13.32 4.63 -19.29
N LYS A 21 13.70 4.28 -20.53
CA LYS A 21 14.07 5.20 -21.64
C LYS A 21 15.14 6.23 -21.25
N ARG A 22 16.08 5.85 -20.39
CA ARG A 22 17.22 6.67 -19.96
C ARG A 22 18.52 6.14 -20.53
N VAL A 23 19.44 7.05 -20.86
CA VAL A 23 20.82 6.73 -21.23
C VAL A 23 21.51 6.09 -20.03
N MET A 24 22.10 4.92 -20.21
CA MET A 24 22.69 4.11 -19.14
C MET A 24 23.81 4.85 -18.40
N ALA A 25 24.66 5.57 -19.15
CA ALA A 25 25.81 6.29 -18.63
C ALA A 25 25.44 7.56 -17.82
N THR A 26 24.41 8.31 -18.23
CA THR A 26 24.12 9.65 -17.67
C THR A 26 22.79 9.76 -16.93
N GLY A 27 21.89 8.77 -17.07
CA GLY A 27 20.55 8.81 -16.48
C GLY A 27 19.59 9.81 -17.12
N GLN A 28 20.02 10.57 -18.13
CA GLN A 28 19.18 11.52 -18.84
C GLN A 28 18.17 10.80 -19.75
N PRO A 29 17.00 11.40 -20.06
CA PRO A 29 16.06 10.86 -21.02
C PRO A 29 16.72 10.66 -22.40
N ALA A 30 16.38 9.57 -23.08
CA ALA A 30 16.86 9.32 -24.43
C ALA A 30 16.34 10.40 -25.41
N PRO A 31 17.12 10.80 -26.43
CA PRO A 31 16.65 11.76 -27.44
C PRO A 31 15.38 11.28 -28.16
N PRO A 32 14.43 12.18 -28.47
CA PRO A 32 13.24 11.82 -29.24
C PRO A 32 13.64 11.27 -30.62
N GLY A 33 13.16 10.06 -30.94
CA GLY A 33 13.50 9.36 -32.19
C GLY A 33 14.60 8.31 -32.07
N TYR A 34 15.16 8.06 -30.87
CA TYR A 34 16.12 6.96 -30.65
C TYR A 34 15.55 5.61 -31.09
N LYS A 35 16.25 4.93 -32.00
CA LYS A 35 15.99 3.53 -32.39
C LYS A 35 17.14 2.67 -31.85
N PRO A 36 16.84 1.58 -31.11
CA PRO A 36 17.88 0.70 -30.60
C PRO A 36 18.62 0.00 -31.74
N SER A 37 19.94 -0.13 -31.60
CA SER A 37 20.78 -0.82 -32.56
C SER A 37 20.49 -2.32 -32.51
N SER A 38 19.92 -2.89 -33.57
CA SER A 38 19.72 -4.35 -33.63
C SER A 38 21.07 -5.07 -33.64
N PRO A 39 21.26 -6.14 -32.83
CA PRO A 39 22.56 -6.77 -32.69
C PRO A 39 22.93 -7.58 -33.94
N THR A 40 23.93 -7.09 -34.68
CA THR A 40 24.60 -7.83 -35.75
C THR A 40 25.32 -9.07 -35.20
N SER A 41 25.33 -10.14 -36.00
CA SER A 41 25.97 -11.43 -35.73
C SER A 41 27.51 -11.36 -35.56
N PRO A 42 28.18 -12.42 -35.06
CA PRO A 42 29.53 -12.35 -34.45
C PRO A 42 30.70 -12.16 -35.46
N PRO A 43 31.93 -11.89 -35.00
CA PRO A 43 32.87 -11.03 -35.73
C PRO A 43 33.74 -11.74 -36.77
N THR A 44 34.27 -10.95 -37.71
CA THR A 44 35.39 -11.33 -38.60
C THR A 44 36.47 -10.23 -38.50
N PRO A 45 37.77 -10.56 -38.34
CA PRO A 45 38.80 -9.56 -38.04
C PRO A 45 39.61 -9.09 -39.26
N SER A 46 39.72 -7.78 -39.45
CA SER A 46 40.76 -7.01 -40.17
C SER A 46 40.27 -5.56 -40.30
N SER A 47 41.05 -4.49 -40.42
CA SER A 47 42.46 -4.14 -40.21
C SER A 47 42.57 -2.65 -40.66
N GLU A 48 43.44 -1.87 -40.00
CA GLU A 48 43.93 -0.52 -40.39
C GLU A 48 43.03 0.75 -40.31
N PRO A 49 43.65 1.94 -40.04
CA PRO A 49 42.98 3.23 -39.90
C PRO A 49 43.21 4.19 -41.09
N THR A 50 42.38 5.22 -41.28
CA THR A 50 42.68 6.37 -42.18
C THR A 50 42.02 7.67 -41.70
N VAL A 51 42.58 8.82 -42.10
CA VAL A 51 42.40 10.16 -41.51
C VAL A 51 41.96 11.21 -42.57
N ALA A 52 41.12 12.17 -42.12
CA ALA A 52 40.94 13.56 -42.61
C ALA A 52 40.05 13.96 -43.83
N THR A 53 39.53 15.21 -43.70
CA THR A 53 39.03 16.18 -44.73
C THR A 53 37.65 15.91 -45.39
N THR A 54 36.80 16.88 -45.80
CA THR A 54 36.94 18.34 -46.11
C THR A 54 35.62 19.15 -45.93
N LEU A 55 35.67 20.49 -46.02
CA LEU A 55 34.53 21.47 -46.06
C LEU A 55 34.17 21.85 -47.55
N PRO A 56 33.51 22.98 -47.99
CA PRO A 56 33.13 24.28 -47.34
C PRO A 56 31.78 25.00 -47.77
N THR A 57 31.42 26.13 -47.10
CA THR A 57 30.89 27.44 -47.64
C THR A 57 29.55 27.57 -48.44
N ALA A 58 28.71 28.65 -48.42
CA ALA A 58 28.43 29.82 -47.52
C ALA A 58 27.09 30.59 -47.92
N PRO A 59 26.91 31.95 -47.95
CA PRO A 59 26.20 32.73 -46.90
C PRO A 59 25.16 33.84 -47.31
N ALA A 60 24.59 34.56 -46.29
CA ALA A 60 24.39 36.05 -46.20
C ALA A 60 22.97 36.73 -46.16
N ALA A 61 22.51 37.06 -44.93
CA ALA A 61 22.24 38.42 -44.35
C ALA A 61 21.14 39.40 -44.94
N PRO A 62 20.95 40.67 -44.44
CA PRO A 62 19.95 41.01 -43.38
C PRO A 62 19.11 42.31 -43.57
N THR A 63 18.16 42.67 -42.67
CA THR A 63 17.74 44.08 -42.38
C THR A 63 16.80 44.29 -41.15
N SER A 64 16.82 45.50 -40.57
CA SER A 64 15.95 46.12 -39.51
C SER A 64 15.52 47.55 -40.00
N PRO A 65 14.86 48.52 -39.27
CA PRO A 65 14.51 48.65 -37.82
C PRO A 65 13.18 49.44 -37.43
N ALA A 66 13.04 49.76 -36.12
CA ALA A 66 12.47 51.00 -35.48
C ALA A 66 10.95 51.25 -35.20
N GLN A 67 10.54 51.05 -33.92
CA GLN A 67 10.13 52.05 -32.88
C GLN A 67 9.04 53.14 -33.09
N ALA A 68 8.01 53.18 -32.19
CA ALA A 68 7.35 54.38 -31.60
C ALA A 68 6.36 54.06 -30.42
N SER A 69 6.15 55.02 -29.50
CA SER A 69 5.18 55.06 -28.34
C SER A 69 4.45 56.45 -28.34
N PRO A 70 3.68 56.98 -27.32
CA PRO A 70 3.30 56.54 -25.95
C PRO A 70 1.83 56.93 -25.47
N SER A 71 1.61 57.03 -24.14
CA SER A 71 0.52 57.76 -23.39
C SER A 71 -0.88 57.12 -23.23
N ASP A 72 -1.66 57.27 -22.12
CA ASP A 72 -1.45 57.87 -20.76
C ASP A 72 -2.60 57.52 -19.75
N VAL A 73 -2.37 57.76 -18.42
CA VAL A 73 -3.37 58.09 -17.34
C VAL A 73 -4.47 57.06 -16.89
N VAL A 74 -5.01 56.99 -15.63
CA VAL A 74 -4.51 57.12 -14.22
C VAL A 74 -5.60 56.67 -13.17
N ALA A 75 -5.25 56.55 -11.86
CA ALA A 75 -6.09 56.56 -10.61
C ALA A 75 -6.80 55.28 -9.99
N THR A 76 -6.22 54.82 -8.87
CA THR A 76 -6.69 54.50 -7.48
C THR A 76 -8.18 54.39 -7.01
N PRO A 77 -8.48 53.83 -5.79
CA PRO A 77 -9.70 53.03 -5.49
C PRO A 77 -10.68 53.61 -4.44
N MET A 78 -11.81 52.91 -4.19
CA MET A 78 -12.67 53.04 -2.99
C MET A 78 -13.29 51.71 -2.55
N ALA A 79 -13.32 51.47 -1.23
CA ALA A 79 -14.24 50.52 -0.53
C ALA A 79 -15.44 51.30 0.04
N PRO A 80 -16.49 50.66 0.63
CA PRO A 80 -16.55 50.50 2.09
C PRO A 80 -17.35 49.19 2.52
N PRO A 81 -17.98 48.99 3.72
CA PRO A 81 -17.85 47.71 4.45
C PRO A 81 -19.17 46.95 4.77
N GLY A 82 -19.11 45.70 5.29
CA GLY A 82 -20.33 44.96 5.68
C GLY A 82 -20.18 43.61 6.43
N VAL A 83 -20.07 43.68 7.76
CA VAL A 83 -20.61 42.78 8.84
C VAL A 83 -20.67 41.22 8.69
N SER A 84 -19.90 40.54 9.55
CA SER A 84 -20.14 39.28 10.31
C SER A 84 -20.77 37.99 9.72
N ALA A 85 -19.99 36.88 9.76
CA ALA A 85 -20.30 35.63 10.50
C ALA A 85 -19.15 34.59 10.44
N THR A 86 -18.97 33.80 11.50
CA THR A 86 -18.04 32.63 11.62
C THR A 86 -18.84 31.30 11.66
N PRO A 87 -18.21 30.10 11.65
CA PRO A 87 -17.04 29.65 10.86
C PRO A 87 -17.34 28.32 10.10
N MET A 88 -16.75 28.07 8.92
CA MET A 88 -16.94 26.76 8.27
C MET A 88 -15.77 26.34 7.33
N GLY A 89 -15.19 25.17 7.63
CA GLY A 89 -14.29 24.42 6.74
C GLY A 89 -12.81 24.88 6.69
N PRO A 90 -11.85 23.95 6.50
CA PRO A 90 -10.51 24.32 6.06
C PRO A 90 -10.58 24.82 4.62
N ALA A 91 -10.22 26.09 4.40
CA ALA A 91 -10.33 26.74 3.11
C ALA A 91 -9.34 26.15 2.10
N THR A 92 -9.85 25.75 0.93
CA THR A 92 -9.02 25.61 -0.29
C THR A 92 -8.37 26.96 -0.60
N PRO A 93 -7.05 27.01 -0.88
CA PRO A 93 -6.40 28.27 -1.24
C PRO A 93 -6.99 28.84 -2.54
N PRO A 94 -7.10 30.17 -2.67
CA PRO A 94 -7.63 30.78 -3.88
C PRO A 94 -6.71 30.50 -5.07
N VAL A 95 -7.30 30.07 -6.19
CA VAL A 95 -6.59 29.94 -7.47
C VAL A 95 -6.37 31.34 -8.04
N THR A 96 -5.29 31.99 -7.62
CA THR A 96 -4.84 33.25 -8.20
C THR A 96 -4.38 32.97 -9.63
N ALA A 97 -5.20 33.37 -10.62
CA ALA A 97 -4.84 33.28 -12.03
C ALA A 97 -3.53 34.01 -12.29
N THR A 98 -2.48 33.26 -12.68
CA THR A 98 -1.16 33.82 -12.94
C THR A 98 -1.17 34.49 -14.30
N PRO A 99 -0.81 35.79 -14.43
CA PRO A 99 -0.70 36.43 -15.74
C PRO A 99 0.38 35.75 -16.59
N MET A 100 0.13 35.60 -17.90
CA MET A 100 1.16 35.10 -18.82
C MET A 100 2.38 36.03 -18.81
N ALA A 101 3.55 35.50 -18.47
CA ALA A 101 4.80 36.24 -18.51
C ALA A 101 5.22 36.51 -19.98
N PRO A 102 5.80 37.69 -20.28
CA PRO A 102 6.27 38.01 -21.63
C PRO A 102 7.49 37.15 -22.04
N PRO A 103 7.77 37.00 -23.35
CA PRO A 103 8.59 35.89 -23.88
C PRO A 103 10.10 35.91 -23.60
N SER A 104 10.59 36.79 -22.71
CA SER A 104 12.03 37.11 -22.58
C SER A 104 12.52 37.26 -21.14
N ALA A 105 11.82 36.68 -20.16
CA ALA A 105 12.34 36.61 -18.79
C ALA A 105 13.40 35.50 -18.63
N PRO A 106 14.55 35.75 -17.97
CA PRO A 106 15.49 34.70 -17.60
C PRO A 106 14.80 33.63 -16.77
N ARG A 107 14.93 32.36 -17.17
CA ARG A 107 14.33 31.23 -16.46
C ARG A 107 14.88 31.17 -15.03
N PRO A 108 14.04 31.19 -13.98
CA PRO A 108 14.53 31.04 -12.62
C PRO A 108 15.18 29.67 -12.48
N THR A 109 16.45 29.66 -12.06
CA THR A 109 17.17 28.46 -11.66
C THR A 109 16.43 27.83 -10.48
N PRO A 110 16.11 26.52 -10.50
CA PRO A 110 15.54 25.88 -9.33
C PRO A 110 16.60 25.82 -8.23
N THR A 111 16.50 26.71 -7.26
CA THR A 111 17.27 26.60 -6.02
C THR A 111 16.78 25.36 -5.29
N THR A 112 17.57 24.29 -5.30
CA THR A 112 17.30 23.06 -4.54
C THR A 112 17.45 23.35 -3.05
N THR A 113 16.44 23.99 -2.45
CA THR A 113 16.23 23.96 -1.02
C THR A 113 15.97 22.50 -0.65
N ALA A 114 16.90 21.89 0.09
CA ALA A 114 16.73 20.52 0.58
C ALA A 114 15.42 20.45 1.38
N PRO A 115 14.48 19.54 1.06
CA PRO A 115 13.26 19.40 1.85
C PRO A 115 13.62 18.96 3.28
N PRO A 116 12.84 19.39 4.29
CA PRO A 116 13.13 19.09 5.68
C PRO A 116 13.21 17.57 5.93
N PRO A 117 14.07 17.10 6.86
CA PRO A 117 14.45 15.69 6.97
C PRO A 117 13.30 14.70 7.26
N GLY A 118 12.13 15.17 7.71
CA GLY A 118 10.93 14.34 7.81
C GLY A 118 10.25 14.03 6.47
N GLN A 119 10.32 14.94 5.49
CA GLN A 119 9.53 14.86 4.27
C GLN A 119 10.13 13.86 3.25
N VAL A 120 11.45 13.65 3.29
CA VAL A 120 12.14 12.63 2.46
C VAL A 120 11.78 11.22 2.91
N ARG A 121 11.64 10.99 4.22
CA ARG A 121 11.22 9.68 4.77
C ARG A 121 9.80 9.33 4.32
N ILE A 122 8.89 10.29 4.41
CA ILE A 122 7.49 10.16 3.98
C ILE A 122 7.40 9.84 2.47
N LEU A 123 8.26 10.40 1.62
CA LEU A 123 8.23 10.12 0.18
C LEU A 123 8.81 8.75 -0.21
N TYR A 124 9.77 8.20 0.53
CA TYR A 124 10.33 6.87 0.25
C TYR A 124 9.37 5.73 0.67
N GLU A 125 8.67 5.93 1.78
CA GLU A 125 7.64 5.01 2.33
C GLU A 125 6.37 4.90 1.44
N ILE A 126 6.29 5.71 0.38
CA ILE A 126 5.23 5.69 -0.65
C ILE A 126 5.61 4.80 -1.87
N HIS A 127 6.88 4.40 -2.03
CA HIS A 127 7.30 3.44 -3.07
C HIS A 127 7.64 2.05 -2.53
N GLU A 128 8.16 1.97 -1.31
CA GLU A 128 8.31 0.71 -0.58
C GLU A 128 7.21 0.64 0.49
N GLY A 129 6.10 -0.03 0.16
CA GLY A 129 4.85 0.09 0.90
C GLY A 129 4.98 -0.32 2.38
N LEU A 130 4.68 0.63 3.27
CA LEU A 130 4.63 0.58 4.75
C LEU A 130 5.16 -0.72 5.39
N PRO A 131 6.27 -0.71 6.16
CA PRO A 131 6.87 -1.94 6.68
C PRO A 131 5.94 -2.67 7.65
N PHE A 132 6.07 -4.00 7.72
CA PHE A 132 5.18 -4.88 8.48
C PHE A 132 4.98 -4.44 9.94
N TYR A 133 6.02 -3.93 10.61
CA TYR A 133 5.92 -3.51 12.00
C TYR A 133 4.98 -2.29 12.21
N LEU A 134 4.91 -1.32 11.26
CA LEU A 134 3.94 -0.21 11.35
C LEU A 134 2.50 -0.70 11.12
N ARG A 135 2.31 -1.68 10.23
CA ARG A 135 0.98 -2.31 10.00
C ARG A 135 0.51 -3.03 11.26
N LEU A 136 1.40 -3.78 11.90
CA LEU A 136 1.15 -4.46 13.17
C LEU A 136 0.89 -3.48 14.30
N GLU A 137 1.66 -2.40 14.40
CA GLU A 137 1.45 -1.32 15.38
C GLU A 137 0.06 -0.68 15.20
N ARG A 138 -0.32 -0.30 13.98
CA ARG A 138 -1.64 0.24 13.64
C ARG A 138 -2.78 -0.74 13.93
N PHE A 139 -2.56 -2.04 13.72
CA PHE A 139 -3.51 -3.09 14.07
C PHE A 139 -3.70 -3.19 15.59
N LEU A 140 -2.61 -3.37 16.34
CA LEU A 140 -2.62 -3.53 17.79
C LEU A 140 -3.14 -2.28 18.52
N ALA A 141 -2.87 -1.08 18.00
CA ALA A 141 -3.36 0.19 18.54
C ALA A 141 -4.89 0.28 18.63
N VAL A 142 -5.64 -0.48 17.81
CA VAL A 142 -7.11 -0.57 17.88
C VAL A 142 -7.54 -1.87 18.56
N VAL A 143 -6.90 -3.00 18.25
CA VAL A 143 -7.31 -4.31 18.75
C VAL A 143 -7.06 -4.48 20.24
N VAL A 144 -5.95 -3.96 20.79
CA VAL A 144 -5.65 -4.10 22.23
C VAL A 144 -6.66 -3.32 23.10
N PRO A 145 -7.00 -2.04 22.82
CA PRO A 145 -8.08 -1.36 23.52
C PRO A 145 -9.45 -2.05 23.35
N LEU A 146 -9.76 -2.55 22.15
CA LEU A 146 -11.01 -3.26 21.90
C LEU A 146 -11.09 -4.57 22.70
N ALA A 147 -9.98 -5.30 22.84
CA ALA A 147 -9.89 -6.50 23.64
C ALA A 147 -10.04 -6.20 25.13
N ALA A 148 -9.44 -5.11 25.63
CA ALA A 148 -9.62 -4.65 27.00
C ALA A 148 -11.08 -4.25 27.30
N ILE A 149 -11.77 -3.62 26.36
CA ILE A 149 -13.21 -3.33 26.45
C ILE A 149 -14.01 -4.63 26.50
N ASN A 150 -13.71 -5.62 25.64
CA ASN A 150 -14.41 -6.91 25.67
C ASN A 150 -14.18 -7.65 26.99
N VAL A 151 -12.94 -7.70 27.51
CA VAL A 151 -12.62 -8.26 28.84
C VAL A 151 -13.41 -7.57 29.94
N LEU A 152 -13.56 -6.24 29.89
CA LEU A 152 -14.37 -5.49 30.86
C LEU A 152 -15.85 -5.90 30.79
N ILE A 153 -16.41 -6.05 29.58
CA ILE A 153 -17.79 -6.54 29.38
C ILE A 153 -17.93 -7.96 29.95
N LEU A 154 -17.05 -8.89 29.60
CA LEU A 154 -17.08 -10.28 30.09
C LEU A 154 -17.02 -10.36 31.62
N SER A 155 -16.16 -9.55 32.26
CA SER A 155 -16.02 -9.53 33.73
C SER A 155 -17.21 -8.94 34.48
N GLN A 156 -18.00 -8.06 33.86
CA GLN A 156 -19.19 -7.45 34.47
C GLN A 156 -20.50 -8.13 34.07
N ARG A 157 -20.52 -8.76 32.89
CA ARG A 157 -21.70 -9.22 32.15
C ARG A 157 -21.39 -10.48 31.36
N PRO A 158 -21.01 -11.60 32.02
CA PRO A 158 -20.63 -12.83 31.33
C PRO A 158 -21.78 -13.43 30.51
N GLU A 159 -23.04 -13.13 30.86
CA GLU A 159 -24.21 -13.50 30.06
C GLU A 159 -24.23 -12.90 28.64
N TRP A 160 -23.38 -11.89 28.38
CA TRP A 160 -23.19 -11.27 27.06
C TRP A 160 -22.05 -11.90 26.25
N ALA A 161 -21.33 -12.89 26.77
CA ALA A 161 -20.08 -13.38 26.18
C ALA A 161 -20.18 -13.76 24.69
N LEU A 162 -21.24 -14.47 24.29
CA LEU A 162 -21.47 -14.81 22.88
C LEU A 162 -21.59 -13.53 22.02
N TRP A 163 -22.38 -12.55 22.45
CA TRP A 163 -22.66 -11.33 21.70
C TRP A 163 -21.46 -10.39 21.66
N SER A 164 -20.76 -10.21 22.78
CA SER A 164 -19.60 -9.33 22.86
C SER A 164 -18.42 -9.90 22.06
N ASN A 165 -18.19 -11.22 22.13
CA ASN A 165 -17.19 -11.91 21.31
C ASN A 165 -17.56 -11.84 19.82
N LEU A 166 -18.82 -12.03 19.44
CA LEU A 166 -19.27 -11.93 18.04
C LEU A 166 -18.99 -10.54 17.46
N VAL A 167 -19.35 -9.48 18.20
CA VAL A 167 -19.05 -8.08 17.81
C VAL A 167 -17.55 -7.82 17.76
N TYR A 168 -16.79 -8.30 18.76
CA TYR A 168 -15.33 -8.17 18.80
C TYR A 168 -14.67 -8.81 17.58
N PHE A 169 -14.99 -10.07 17.27
CA PHE A 169 -14.39 -10.79 16.15
C PHE A 169 -14.83 -10.24 14.80
N PHE A 170 -16.07 -9.74 14.67
CA PHE A 170 -16.52 -9.04 13.48
C PHE A 170 -15.71 -7.74 13.22
N ILE A 171 -15.51 -6.92 14.26
CA ILE A 171 -14.72 -5.68 14.15
C ILE A 171 -13.23 -6.02 13.88
N LEU A 172 -12.68 -7.03 14.53
CA LEU A 172 -11.31 -7.50 14.29
C LEU A 172 -11.16 -7.97 12.83
N GLY A 173 -12.10 -8.76 12.34
CA GLY A 173 -12.29 -9.15 10.93
C GLY A 173 -12.16 -7.95 10.01
N MET A 174 -13.06 -6.98 10.19
CA MET A 174 -13.16 -5.76 9.37
C MET A 174 -11.89 -4.88 9.44
N TRP A 175 -11.18 -4.88 10.57
CA TRP A 175 -10.00 -4.02 10.76
C TRP A 175 -8.72 -4.57 10.10
N MET A 176 -8.63 -5.86 9.78
CA MET A 176 -7.39 -6.43 9.22
C MET A 176 -7.05 -5.89 7.81
N PRO A 177 -8.00 -5.82 6.84
CA PRO A 177 -7.77 -5.10 5.59
C PRO A 177 -7.55 -3.59 5.80
N GLY A 178 -8.29 -2.99 6.75
CA GLY A 178 -8.20 -1.56 7.06
C GLY A 178 -6.85 -1.13 7.65
N SER A 179 -6.15 -2.02 8.36
CA SER A 179 -4.79 -1.82 8.89
C SER A 179 -3.69 -2.25 7.91
N HIS A 180 -4.04 -2.77 6.73
CA HIS A 180 -3.13 -3.35 5.72
C HIS A 180 -2.33 -4.57 6.24
N LEU A 181 -2.70 -5.17 7.37
CA LEU A 181 -1.97 -6.29 7.97
C LEU A 181 -2.16 -7.58 7.17
N ILE A 182 -3.37 -7.80 6.65
CA ILE A 182 -3.79 -8.90 5.78
C ILE A 182 -4.46 -8.29 4.54
N GLY A 183 -4.36 -8.98 3.41
CA GLY A 183 -4.99 -8.57 2.15
C GLY A 183 -6.51 -8.75 2.13
N THR A 184 -7.08 -8.44 0.97
CA THR A 184 -8.44 -8.85 0.56
C THR A 184 -8.47 -10.35 0.22
N ILE A 185 -9.66 -10.94 0.23
CA ILE A 185 -9.88 -12.33 -0.20
C ILE A 185 -10.20 -12.27 -1.70
N ASP A 186 -9.18 -12.48 -2.53
CA ASP A 186 -9.27 -12.32 -3.98
C ASP A 186 -9.13 -13.65 -4.74
N ASP A 187 -8.41 -14.63 -4.17
CA ASP A 187 -8.09 -15.89 -4.84
C ASP A 187 -9.01 -17.06 -4.42
N ALA A 188 -9.27 -17.97 -5.38
CA ALA A 188 -10.03 -19.19 -5.13
C ALA A 188 -9.41 -20.10 -4.06
N GLU A 189 -8.09 -20.00 -3.85
CA GLU A 189 -7.37 -20.70 -2.80
C GLU A 189 -7.65 -20.14 -1.40
N ASP A 190 -7.84 -18.82 -1.27
CA ASP A 190 -8.28 -18.20 -0.01
C ASP A 190 -9.67 -18.71 0.38
N TYR A 191 -10.63 -18.71 -0.57
CA TYR A 191 -11.98 -19.23 -0.33
C TYR A 191 -11.98 -20.72 0.07
N ARG A 192 -11.11 -21.53 -0.53
CA ARG A 192 -10.90 -22.95 -0.16
C ARG A 192 -10.43 -23.06 1.28
N ASP A 193 -9.41 -22.29 1.67
CA ASP A 193 -8.80 -22.40 2.99
C ASP A 193 -9.72 -21.83 4.09
N VAL A 194 -10.44 -20.75 3.81
CA VAL A 194 -11.54 -20.23 4.65
C VAL A 194 -12.63 -21.29 4.85
N ALA A 195 -13.07 -21.95 3.77
CA ALA A 195 -14.07 -23.02 3.86
C ALA A 195 -13.56 -24.23 4.67
N LEU A 196 -12.28 -24.59 4.53
CA LEU A 196 -11.63 -25.63 5.32
C LEU A 196 -11.66 -25.27 6.81
N VAL A 197 -11.26 -24.05 7.18
CA VAL A 197 -11.33 -23.55 8.56
C VAL A 197 -12.76 -23.59 9.09
N MET A 198 -13.74 -23.10 8.33
CA MET A 198 -15.16 -23.09 8.74
C MET A 198 -15.70 -24.49 9.02
N VAL A 199 -15.39 -25.47 8.17
CA VAL A 199 -15.73 -26.89 8.39
C VAL A 199 -14.99 -27.41 9.61
N LEU A 200 -13.71 -27.12 9.75
CA LEU A 200 -12.89 -27.61 10.85
C LEU A 200 -13.34 -27.06 12.21
N SER A 201 -13.72 -25.79 12.30
CA SER A 201 -14.29 -25.16 13.50
C SER A 201 -15.71 -25.61 13.82
N LEU A 202 -16.47 -26.12 12.84
CA LEU A 202 -17.80 -26.67 13.07
C LEU A 202 -17.77 -28.12 13.57
N PHE A 203 -16.89 -28.95 12.99
CA PHE A 203 -16.87 -30.40 13.20
C PHE A 203 -15.77 -30.90 14.15
N CYS A 204 -14.78 -30.07 14.48
CA CYS A 204 -13.60 -30.50 15.24
C CYS A 204 -13.36 -29.62 16.48
N CYS A 205 -12.33 -30.02 17.24
CA CYS A 205 -11.90 -29.43 18.50
C CYS A 205 -11.87 -27.88 18.47
N GLY A 206 -12.09 -27.26 19.64
CA GLY A 206 -12.07 -25.81 19.84
C GLY A 206 -10.82 -25.07 19.31
N PRO A 207 -10.74 -23.73 19.46
CA PRO A 207 -9.91 -22.83 18.64
C PRO A 207 -8.45 -23.30 18.44
N VAL A 208 -7.81 -23.81 19.49
CA VAL A 208 -6.45 -24.38 19.45
C VAL A 208 -6.35 -25.61 18.54
N GLY A 209 -7.28 -26.55 18.65
CA GLY A 209 -7.30 -27.76 17.84
C GLY A 209 -7.62 -27.47 16.37
N ALA A 210 -8.53 -26.53 16.09
CA ALA A 210 -8.76 -26.03 14.75
C ALA A 210 -7.49 -25.41 14.13
N LEU A 211 -6.74 -24.58 14.88
CA LEU A 211 -5.46 -24.04 14.42
C LEU A 211 -4.42 -25.13 14.12
N VAL A 212 -4.25 -26.09 15.03
CA VAL A 212 -3.26 -27.18 14.86
C VAL A 212 -3.62 -28.07 13.66
N ILE A 213 -4.88 -28.47 13.52
CA ILE A 213 -5.30 -29.32 12.41
C ILE A 213 -5.28 -28.56 11.09
N TYR A 214 -5.62 -27.26 11.07
CA TYR A 214 -5.45 -26.42 9.87
C TYR A 214 -3.99 -26.32 9.45
N PHE A 215 -3.06 -26.09 10.39
CA PHE A 215 -1.62 -26.03 10.11
C PHE A 215 -1.08 -27.38 9.58
N LEU A 216 -1.51 -28.50 10.17
CA LEU A 216 -1.15 -29.84 9.69
C LEU A 216 -1.75 -30.14 8.30
N ALA A 217 -3.00 -29.77 8.06
CA ALA A 217 -3.69 -30.00 6.80
C ALA A 217 -3.07 -29.16 5.66
N SER A 218 -2.85 -27.87 5.89
CA SER A 218 -2.19 -26.97 4.93
C SER A 218 -0.73 -27.36 4.68
N GLY A 219 0.03 -27.74 5.71
CA GLY A 219 1.38 -28.26 5.56
C GLY A 219 1.45 -29.58 4.77
N LEU A 220 0.49 -30.48 4.97
CA LEU A 220 0.36 -31.72 4.19
C LEU A 220 -0.04 -31.43 2.73
N LEU A 221 -0.96 -30.49 2.50
CA LEU A 221 -1.36 -30.01 1.17
C LEU A 221 -0.15 -29.43 0.43
N ALA A 222 0.62 -28.55 1.07
CA ALA A 222 1.83 -27.97 0.51
C ALA A 222 2.89 -29.03 0.17
N LEU A 223 3.03 -30.09 0.98
CA LEU A 223 3.98 -31.17 0.73
C LEU A 223 3.56 -32.09 -0.43
N ILE A 224 2.26 -32.40 -0.56
CA ILE A 224 1.74 -33.32 -1.59
C ILE A 224 1.46 -32.60 -2.92
N LEU A 225 0.75 -31.49 -2.87
CA LEU A 225 0.22 -30.76 -4.04
C LEU A 225 1.09 -29.57 -4.46
N LYS A 226 2.13 -29.22 -3.68
CA LYS A 226 2.96 -28.02 -3.89
C LYS A 226 2.15 -26.72 -3.95
N THR A 227 1.04 -26.67 -3.22
CA THR A 227 0.26 -25.45 -2.99
C THR A 227 1.02 -24.52 -2.05
N ASP A 228 0.92 -23.21 -2.29
CA ASP A 228 1.45 -22.22 -1.36
C ASP A 228 0.65 -22.21 -0.05
N ILE A 229 1.31 -21.86 1.04
CA ILE A 229 0.70 -21.77 2.37
C ILE A 229 0.15 -20.36 2.58
N ASN A 230 -1.15 -20.25 2.88
CA ASN A 230 -1.77 -18.99 3.21
C ASN A 230 -1.36 -18.51 4.62
N TRP A 231 -0.21 -17.83 4.70
CA TRP A 231 0.33 -17.24 5.92
C TRP A 231 -0.61 -16.22 6.56
N SER A 232 -1.43 -15.54 5.74
CA SER A 232 -2.38 -14.55 6.25
C SER A 232 -3.49 -15.22 7.06
N LEU A 233 -4.01 -16.35 6.58
CA LEU A 233 -5.01 -17.17 7.30
C LEU A 233 -4.43 -17.80 8.57
N ILE A 234 -3.15 -18.21 8.55
CA ILE A 234 -2.46 -18.69 9.77
C ILE A 234 -2.37 -17.56 10.80
N GLY A 235 -1.97 -16.36 10.40
CA GLY A 235 -1.91 -15.18 11.27
C GLY A 235 -3.29 -14.81 11.85
N LEU A 236 -4.33 -14.88 11.02
CA LEU A 236 -5.72 -14.70 11.41
C LEU A 236 -6.15 -15.71 12.49
N LEU A 237 -5.97 -17.01 12.23
CA LEU A 237 -6.33 -18.06 13.19
C LEU A 237 -5.54 -17.94 14.49
N LEU A 238 -4.28 -17.54 14.41
CA LEU A 238 -3.44 -17.32 15.60
C LEU A 238 -3.99 -16.17 16.45
N ALA A 239 -4.33 -15.04 15.82
CA ALA A 239 -4.94 -13.90 16.53
C ALA A 239 -6.31 -14.25 17.13
N TYR A 240 -7.16 -14.98 16.39
CA TYR A 240 -8.43 -15.53 16.87
C TYR A 240 -8.22 -16.44 18.10
N THR A 241 -7.29 -17.39 18.00
CA THR A 241 -6.99 -18.38 19.05
C THR A 241 -6.46 -17.71 20.31
N ILE A 242 -5.53 -16.74 20.18
CA ILE A 242 -5.02 -15.97 21.31
C ILE A 242 -6.15 -15.18 21.99
N ALA A 243 -7.00 -14.51 21.21
CA ALA A 243 -8.13 -13.77 21.76
C ALA A 243 -9.14 -14.67 22.48
N ARG A 244 -9.50 -15.84 21.90
CA ARG A 244 -10.32 -16.85 22.60
C ARG A 244 -9.68 -17.28 23.90
N ILE A 245 -8.42 -17.72 23.90
CA ILE A 245 -7.71 -18.10 25.14
C ILE A 245 -7.79 -17.00 26.21
N VAL A 246 -7.62 -15.72 25.84
CA VAL A 246 -7.71 -14.61 26.80
C VAL A 246 -9.13 -14.42 27.33
N PHE A 247 -10.15 -14.49 26.48
CA PHE A 247 -11.55 -14.31 26.90
C PHE A 247 -12.07 -15.49 27.73
N ASP A 248 -11.74 -16.71 27.33
CA ASP A 248 -12.13 -17.95 28.01
C ASP A 248 -11.45 -18.02 29.38
N MET A 249 -10.17 -17.61 29.49
CA MET A 249 -9.49 -17.47 30.78
C MET A 249 -10.14 -16.44 31.70
N VAL A 250 -10.75 -15.37 31.17
CA VAL A 250 -11.54 -14.41 31.97
C VAL A 250 -12.83 -15.04 32.46
N LEU A 251 -13.53 -15.82 31.63
CA LEU A 251 -14.77 -16.51 32.00
C LEU A 251 -14.51 -17.64 33.03
N ILE A 252 -13.40 -18.37 32.89
CA ILE A 252 -12.94 -19.37 33.87
C ILE A 252 -12.59 -18.68 35.20
N LEU A 253 -11.92 -17.52 35.18
CA LEU A 253 -11.50 -16.81 36.41
C LEU A 253 -12.67 -16.26 37.24
N ILE A 254 -13.85 -16.10 36.63
CA ILE A 254 -15.10 -15.67 37.30
C ILE A 254 -16.09 -16.83 37.52
N ASP A 255 -15.62 -18.08 37.41
CA ASP A 255 -16.42 -19.32 37.54
C ASP A 255 -17.66 -19.39 36.62
N PHE A 256 -17.61 -18.77 35.43
CA PHE A 256 -18.69 -18.80 34.45
C PHE A 256 -18.51 -19.88 33.37
N GLU A 257 -17.27 -20.28 33.07
CA GLU A 257 -16.93 -21.34 32.12
C GLU A 257 -16.02 -22.37 32.79
N GLU A 258 -16.21 -23.66 32.48
CA GLU A 258 -15.33 -24.72 32.98
C GLU A 258 -14.14 -24.96 32.05
N VAL A 259 -13.00 -25.33 32.63
CA VAL A 259 -11.82 -25.82 31.87
C VAL A 259 -12.16 -27.05 31.00
N SER A 260 -13.24 -27.77 31.33
CA SER A 260 -13.75 -28.92 30.57
C SER A 260 -14.31 -28.51 29.19
N ASP A 261 -14.95 -27.35 29.08
CA ASP A 261 -15.51 -26.83 27.82
C ASP A 261 -14.42 -26.34 26.86
N PHE A 262 -13.31 -25.79 27.38
CA PHE A 262 -12.14 -25.40 26.57
C PHE A 262 -11.49 -26.57 25.80
N ILE A 263 -11.53 -27.79 26.36
CA ILE A 263 -10.91 -29.00 25.78
C ILE A 263 -11.93 -29.82 24.95
N ARG A 264 -13.18 -29.35 24.85
CA ARG A 264 -14.28 -30.12 24.30
C ARG A 264 -14.08 -30.46 22.82
N ILE A 265 -14.23 -31.75 22.50
CA ILE A 265 -14.13 -32.29 21.13
C ILE A 265 -15.54 -32.64 20.66
N GLY A 266 -16.03 -31.97 19.62
CA GLY A 266 -17.36 -32.19 19.07
C GLY A 266 -17.88 -30.98 18.29
N PHE A 267 -19.19 -30.94 18.03
CA PHE A 267 -19.84 -29.80 17.39
C PHE A 267 -19.82 -28.56 18.33
N SER A 268 -19.12 -27.50 17.93
CA SER A 268 -19.17 -26.20 18.60
C SER A 268 -19.87 -25.15 17.74
N PHE A 269 -21.16 -24.95 17.98
CA PHE A 269 -21.90 -23.86 17.32
C PHE A 269 -21.37 -22.47 17.72
N VAL A 270 -20.88 -22.32 18.96
CA VAL A 270 -20.32 -21.06 19.44
C VAL A 270 -19.06 -20.69 18.65
N ASP A 271 -18.07 -21.58 18.58
CA ASP A 271 -16.84 -21.32 17.81
C ASP A 271 -17.14 -21.08 16.34
N PHE A 272 -18.05 -21.87 15.75
CA PHE A 272 -18.50 -21.63 14.37
C PHE A 272 -19.06 -20.22 14.18
N PHE A 273 -19.96 -19.74 15.05
CA PHE A 273 -20.50 -18.37 14.92
C PHE A 273 -19.44 -17.28 15.10
N LEU A 274 -18.46 -17.46 15.99
CA LEU A 274 -17.38 -16.49 16.18
C LEU A 274 -16.43 -16.45 14.97
N VAL A 275 -16.13 -17.61 14.38
CA VAL A 275 -15.33 -17.73 13.15
C VAL A 275 -16.10 -17.19 11.93
N VAL A 276 -17.41 -17.43 11.84
CA VAL A 276 -18.28 -16.79 10.83
C VAL A 276 -18.28 -15.27 10.98
N ALA A 277 -18.35 -14.73 12.20
CA ALA A 277 -18.29 -13.30 12.44
C ALA A 277 -16.94 -12.70 12.02
N LEU A 278 -15.83 -13.39 12.34
CA LEU A 278 -14.48 -13.02 11.92
C LEU A 278 -14.34 -12.94 10.40
N PHE A 279 -14.78 -13.98 9.69
CA PHE A 279 -14.73 -14.02 8.21
C PHE A 279 -15.71 -13.05 7.54
N GLY A 280 -16.92 -12.90 8.08
CA GLY A 280 -17.89 -11.91 7.59
C GLY A 280 -17.38 -10.47 7.76
N GLY A 281 -16.71 -10.21 8.88
CA GLY A 281 -15.98 -8.96 9.11
C GLY A 281 -14.86 -8.76 8.09
N TRP A 282 -14.00 -9.77 7.88
CA TRP A 282 -12.87 -9.70 6.93
C TRP A 282 -13.35 -9.43 5.50
N LEU A 283 -14.36 -10.15 5.02
CA LEU A 283 -14.99 -9.91 3.71
C LEU A 283 -15.53 -8.47 3.59
N LEU A 284 -16.25 -7.98 4.59
CA LEU A 284 -16.80 -6.61 4.57
C LEU A 284 -15.70 -5.54 4.62
N GLY A 285 -14.66 -5.75 5.44
CA GLY A 285 -13.49 -4.87 5.51
C GLY A 285 -12.74 -4.82 4.19
N GLY A 286 -12.70 -5.93 3.44
CA GLY A 286 -12.17 -6.00 2.09
C GLY A 286 -12.96 -5.16 1.10
N ILE A 287 -14.30 -5.26 1.11
CA ILE A 287 -15.18 -4.49 0.22
C ILE A 287 -15.07 -2.98 0.47
N VAL A 288 -14.98 -2.56 1.75
CA VAL A 288 -14.80 -1.13 2.12
C VAL A 288 -13.43 -0.61 1.69
N ARG A 289 -12.43 -1.50 1.56
CA ARG A 289 -11.07 -1.23 1.11
C ARG A 289 -10.96 -1.45 -0.40
N SER A 290 -11.70 -0.67 -1.19
CA SER A 290 -11.42 -0.56 -2.63
C SER A 290 -10.07 0.16 -2.82
N ASP A 291 -9.07 -0.56 -3.33
CA ASP A 291 -7.73 -0.03 -3.65
C ASP A 291 -7.72 1.01 -4.79
#